data_AF-A0A8C4QCF7-F1
#
_entry.id   AF-A0A8C4QCF7-F1
#
_cell.length_a   1.000
_cell.length_b   1.000
_cell.length_c   1.000
_cell.angle_alpha   90.00
_cell.angle_beta   90.00
_cell.angle_gamma   90.00
#
_symmetry.space_group_name_H-M   'P 1'
#
loop_
_entity.id
_entity.type
_entity.pdbx_description
1 polymer ?
#
loop_
_entity_poly.entity_id
_entity_poly.type
_entity_poly.pdbx_seq_one_letter_code
_entity_poly.pdbx_strand_id
1 'polypeptide(L)'
;MLFHNMSSSRLVVSALLVLCLYSVHTVSIKKNATSRANYECRRVQRTKTCSAKICCERAARVQEVKKVNVDLYVESLCPDCRMFMAYQLFPTWLLVEDIMNVTLIPYGNAKETRGKEGWKFTCQHGPDECYGNLLETCLIHFLPNNDDHLPIINCMETARDPITAAESCVQMLAPSKIWNDVVKCSNGSLGNDIMHKNAIRTDGLQPPHKYVPWIVINGVHTEEIQQQASNSLLAVVCHTFKVCWVCNLNGVDSVSHFPC
;
A
#
# COMPACT_ATOMS: atom_id res chain seq x y z
N MET A 1 9.37 41.58 7.03
CA MET A 1 7.93 41.68 6.70
C MET A 1 7.77 41.69 5.20
N LEU A 2 7.55 40.56 4.54
CA LEU A 2 7.05 40.51 3.15
C LEU A 2 6.24 39.21 2.98
N PHE A 3 5.06 39.17 3.60
CA PHE A 3 4.01 38.26 3.16
C PHE A 3 3.35 38.90 1.94
N HIS A 4 3.68 38.41 0.75
CA HIS A 4 2.94 38.79 -0.44
C HIS A 4 1.61 38.01 -0.47
N ASN A 5 0.55 38.81 -0.35
CA ASN A 5 -0.85 38.46 -0.48
C ASN A 5 -1.11 37.67 -1.79
N MET A 6 -1.23 36.34 -1.70
CA MET A 6 -1.69 35.52 -2.83
C MET A 6 -3.22 35.60 -2.88
N SER A 7 -3.73 36.29 -3.90
CA SER A 7 -5.17 36.39 -4.22
C SER A 7 -5.83 35.00 -4.28
N SER A 8 -7.00 34.88 -3.62
CA SER A 8 -7.87 33.67 -3.64
C SER A 8 -8.15 33.14 -5.04
N SER A 9 -8.08 33.99 -6.07
CA SER A 9 -8.26 33.61 -7.48
C SER A 9 -7.16 32.67 -7.97
N ARG A 10 -5.90 32.82 -7.50
CA ARG A 10 -4.77 31.98 -7.94
C ARG A 10 -4.78 30.58 -7.31
N LEU A 11 -5.26 30.46 -6.07
CA LEU A 11 -5.46 29.18 -5.40
C LEU A 11 -6.57 28.36 -6.06
N VAL A 12 -7.68 29.01 -6.43
CA VAL A 12 -8.80 28.34 -7.13
C VAL A 12 -8.40 27.86 -8.53
N VAL A 13 -7.65 28.68 -9.29
CA VAL A 13 -7.15 28.27 -10.62
C VAL A 13 -6.15 27.11 -10.52
N SER A 14 -5.29 27.11 -9.50
CA SER A 14 -4.33 26.01 -9.28
C SER A 14 -5.03 24.71 -8.88
N ALA A 15 -6.04 24.78 -8.00
CA ALA A 15 -6.86 23.62 -7.62
C ALA A 15 -7.68 23.05 -8.79
N LEU A 16 -8.25 23.92 -9.64
CA LEU A 16 -8.99 23.51 -10.83
C LEU A 16 -8.08 22.87 -11.89
N LEU A 17 -6.85 23.37 -12.06
CA LEU A 17 -5.86 22.75 -12.95
C LEU A 17 -5.42 21.38 -12.46
N VAL A 18 -5.20 21.21 -11.14
CA VAL A 18 -4.87 19.91 -10.55
C VAL A 18 -6.04 18.93 -10.69
N LEU A 19 -7.28 19.37 -10.43
CA LEU A 19 -8.48 18.54 -10.64
C LEU A 19 -8.70 18.17 -12.12
N CYS A 20 -8.43 19.10 -13.05
CA CYS A 20 -8.46 18.82 -14.48
C CYS A 20 -7.37 17.83 -14.90
N LEU A 21 -6.15 17.97 -14.40
CA LEU A 21 -5.06 17.04 -14.72
C LEU A 21 -5.31 15.65 -14.12
N TYR A 22 -5.83 15.57 -12.89
CA TYR A 22 -6.21 14.31 -12.25
C TYR A 22 -7.38 13.63 -12.98
N SER A 23 -8.40 14.40 -13.39
CA SER A 23 -9.51 13.87 -14.20
C SER A 23 -9.07 13.45 -15.60
N VAL A 24 -8.14 14.16 -16.23
CA VAL A 24 -7.57 13.77 -17.53
C VAL A 24 -6.69 12.52 -17.41
N HIS A 25 -5.86 12.41 -16.36
CA HIS A 25 -5.04 11.23 -16.11
C HIS A 25 -5.89 9.99 -15.79
N THR A 26 -6.89 10.10 -14.90
CA THR A 26 -7.83 9.01 -14.61
C THR A 26 -8.63 8.59 -15.85
N VAL A 27 -9.05 9.55 -16.69
CA VAL A 27 -9.70 9.27 -17.98
C VAL A 27 -8.73 8.57 -18.95
N SER A 28 -7.46 8.97 -18.99
CA SER A 28 -6.45 8.37 -19.89
C SER A 28 -6.08 6.94 -19.47
N ILE A 29 -5.92 6.69 -18.16
CA ILE A 29 -5.70 5.34 -17.61
C ILE A 29 -6.92 4.45 -17.88
N LYS A 30 -8.14 4.94 -17.63
CA LYS A 30 -9.39 4.21 -17.96
C LYS A 30 -9.49 3.91 -19.46
N LYS A 31 -9.12 4.86 -20.34
CA LYS A 31 -9.10 4.66 -21.80
C LYS A 31 -8.06 3.62 -22.22
N ASN A 32 -6.86 3.63 -21.65
CA ASN A 32 -5.80 2.66 -21.97
C ASN A 32 -6.10 1.24 -21.44
N ALA A 33 -6.70 1.12 -20.25
CA ALA A 33 -7.20 -0.16 -19.76
C ALA A 33 -8.31 -0.71 -20.67
N THR A 34 -9.22 0.17 -21.13
CA THR A 34 -10.30 -0.17 -22.07
C THR A 34 -9.79 -0.52 -23.47
N SER A 35 -8.70 0.09 -23.95
CA SER A 35 -8.15 -0.20 -25.28
C SER A 35 -7.42 -1.55 -25.32
N ARG A 36 -6.63 -1.87 -24.29
CA ARG A 36 -5.97 -3.18 -24.15
C ARG A 36 -7.00 -4.31 -23.98
N ALA A 37 -8.05 -4.06 -23.22
CA ALA A 37 -9.20 -4.96 -23.09
C ALA A 37 -9.88 -5.29 -24.42
N ASN A 38 -10.14 -4.26 -25.22
CA ASN A 38 -10.77 -4.42 -26.52
C ASN A 38 -9.87 -5.16 -27.51
N TYR A 39 -8.55 -5.06 -27.36
CA TYR A 39 -7.58 -5.82 -28.17
C TYR A 39 -7.58 -7.31 -27.80
N GLU A 40 -7.52 -7.66 -26.50
CA GLU A 40 -7.55 -9.05 -26.04
C GLU A 40 -8.89 -9.75 -26.35
N CYS A 41 -10.02 -9.05 -26.20
CA CYS A 41 -11.34 -9.57 -26.60
C CYS A 41 -11.42 -9.91 -28.09
N ARG A 42 -10.87 -9.06 -28.99
CA ARG A 42 -10.80 -9.38 -30.43
C ARG A 42 -9.90 -10.58 -30.73
N ARG A 43 -8.89 -10.85 -29.89
CA ARG A 43 -8.00 -12.01 -30.02
C ARG A 43 -8.71 -13.30 -29.59
N VAL A 44 -9.49 -13.25 -28.50
CA VAL A 44 -10.31 -14.39 -27.99
C VAL A 44 -11.42 -14.77 -28.98
N GLN A 45 -12.04 -13.79 -29.65
CA GLN A 45 -13.04 -14.02 -30.70
C GLN A 45 -12.54 -14.91 -31.86
N ARG A 46 -11.22 -15.00 -32.09
CA ARG A 46 -10.64 -15.76 -33.19
C ARG A 46 -10.39 -17.23 -32.88
N THR A 47 -10.48 -17.67 -31.62
CA THR A 47 -9.93 -18.99 -31.21
C THR A 47 -10.83 -19.89 -30.37
N LYS A 48 -12.02 -19.45 -29.90
CA LYS A 48 -12.92 -20.32 -29.09
C LYS A 48 -14.43 -20.10 -29.33
N THR A 49 -15.20 -21.04 -28.78
CA THR A 49 -16.66 -21.34 -28.86
C THR A 49 -17.63 -20.15 -28.81
N CYS A 50 -18.86 -20.36 -29.28
CA CYS A 50 -19.95 -19.37 -29.36
C CYS A 50 -20.16 -18.55 -28.07
N SER A 51 -20.00 -19.16 -26.88
CA SER A 51 -20.13 -18.47 -25.58
C SER A 51 -19.11 -17.35 -25.36
N ALA A 52 -17.86 -17.52 -25.83
CA ALA A 52 -16.83 -16.48 -25.71
C ALA A 52 -17.13 -15.26 -26.61
N LYS A 53 -17.77 -15.50 -27.77
CA LYS A 53 -18.23 -14.45 -28.67
C LYS A 53 -19.37 -13.64 -28.03
N ILE A 54 -20.34 -14.32 -27.41
CA ILE A 54 -21.48 -13.69 -26.71
C ILE A 54 -21.00 -12.83 -25.54
N CYS A 55 -20.00 -13.27 -24.78
CA CYS A 55 -19.39 -12.49 -23.69
C CYS A 55 -18.71 -11.19 -24.16
N CYS A 56 -18.07 -11.23 -25.33
CA CYS A 56 -17.46 -10.03 -25.93
C CYS A 56 -18.52 -9.05 -26.50
N GLU A 57 -19.67 -9.56 -26.97
CA GLU A 57 -20.72 -8.77 -27.64
C GLU A 57 -21.77 -8.19 -26.66
N ARG A 58 -22.12 -8.91 -25.58
CA ARG A 58 -23.12 -8.50 -24.58
C ARG A 58 -22.43 -7.97 -23.33
N ALA A 59 -22.11 -6.68 -23.35
CA ALA A 59 -21.34 -5.96 -22.33
C ALA A 59 -21.99 -5.86 -20.92
N ALA A 60 -22.22 -6.97 -20.23
CA ALA A 60 -22.29 -6.99 -18.76
C ALA A 60 -20.86 -7.21 -18.23
N ARG A 61 -20.05 -6.16 -18.35
CA ARG A 61 -18.62 -6.14 -18.00
C ARG A 61 -18.47 -5.99 -16.49
N VAL A 62 -18.39 -7.09 -15.74
CA VAL A 62 -17.79 -6.99 -14.40
C VAL A 62 -16.29 -7.15 -14.61
N GLN A 63 -15.57 -6.02 -14.56
CA GLN A 63 -14.13 -6.05 -14.44
C GLN A 63 -13.80 -6.46 -13.02
N GLU A 64 -13.26 -7.67 -12.85
CA GLU A 64 -12.67 -8.04 -11.58
C GLU A 64 -11.25 -7.46 -11.56
N VAL A 65 -11.11 -6.38 -10.81
CA VAL A 65 -9.84 -5.68 -10.61
C VAL A 65 -9.20 -6.23 -9.35
N LYS A 66 -8.25 -7.14 -9.51
CA LYS A 66 -7.44 -7.62 -8.38
C LYS A 66 -6.27 -6.67 -8.21
N LYS A 67 -6.29 -5.88 -7.14
CA LYS A 67 -5.15 -5.02 -6.76
C LYS A 67 -3.90 -5.88 -6.54
N VAL A 68 -2.74 -5.32 -6.87
CA VAL A 68 -1.44 -5.91 -6.53
C VAL A 68 -1.23 -5.69 -5.03
N ASN A 69 -1.11 -6.78 -4.28
CA ASN A 69 -0.76 -6.72 -2.87
C ASN A 69 0.74 -6.52 -2.73
N VAL A 70 1.13 -5.51 -1.97
CA VAL A 70 2.51 -5.19 -1.62
C VAL A 70 2.60 -5.25 -0.10
N ASP A 71 3.19 -6.32 0.41
CA ASP A 71 3.49 -6.43 1.83
C ASP A 71 4.93 -5.97 2.05
N LEU A 72 5.12 -5.02 2.97
CA LEU A 72 6.40 -4.40 3.26
C LEU A 72 6.73 -4.59 4.74
N TYR A 73 7.83 -5.30 5.00
CA TYR A 73 8.33 -5.54 6.35
C TYR A 73 9.50 -4.60 6.63
N VAL A 74 9.39 -3.82 7.71
CA VAL A 74 10.24 -2.65 7.99
C VAL A 74 10.58 -2.50 9.46
N GLU A 75 11.54 -1.62 9.73
CA GLU A 75 11.85 -1.08 11.05
C GLU A 75 11.84 0.45 10.98
N SER A 76 11.24 1.11 11.98
CA SER A 76 11.00 2.55 11.98
C SER A 76 12.28 3.41 12.02
N LEU A 77 13.44 2.85 12.40
CA LEU A 77 14.71 3.60 12.41
C LEU A 77 15.72 3.09 11.37
N CYS A 78 15.39 2.07 10.58
CA CYS A 78 16.27 1.56 9.53
C CYS A 78 16.35 2.55 8.35
N PRO A 79 17.54 3.10 8.02
CA PRO A 79 17.66 4.10 6.95
C PRO A 79 17.12 3.65 5.60
N ASP A 80 17.38 2.40 5.19
CA ASP A 80 16.92 1.87 3.90
C ASP A 80 15.40 1.66 3.88
N CYS A 81 14.78 1.29 5.02
CA CYS A 81 13.32 1.21 5.14
C CYS A 81 12.68 2.58 4.92
N ARG A 82 13.24 3.60 5.58
CA ARG A 82 12.79 4.99 5.50
C ARG A 82 12.91 5.55 4.10
N MET A 83 14.05 5.31 3.44
CA MET A 83 14.27 5.69 2.05
C MET A 83 13.27 4.99 1.12
N PHE A 84 13.04 3.69 1.31
CA PHE A 84 12.07 2.97 0.49
C PHE A 84 10.64 3.49 0.70
N MET A 85 10.24 3.77 1.95
CA MET A 85 8.94 4.37 2.27
C MET A 85 8.76 5.71 1.55
N ALA A 86 9.73 6.61 1.71
CA ALA A 86 9.69 7.98 1.19
C ALA A 86 9.75 8.07 -0.34
N TYR A 87 10.59 7.23 -0.99
CA TYR A 87 10.92 7.40 -2.40
C TYR A 87 10.35 6.31 -3.32
N GLN A 88 9.93 5.16 -2.79
CA GLN A 88 9.34 4.08 -3.59
C GLN A 88 7.89 3.82 -3.20
N LEU A 89 7.61 3.45 -1.95
CA LEU A 89 6.28 2.99 -1.53
C LEU A 89 5.24 4.12 -1.59
N PHE A 90 5.45 5.23 -0.87
CA PHE A 90 4.45 6.30 -0.78
C PHE A 90 4.17 6.95 -2.14
N PRO A 91 5.18 7.35 -2.94
CA PRO A 91 4.92 7.94 -4.25
C PRO A 91 4.25 6.97 -5.22
N THR A 92 4.62 5.68 -5.19
CA THR A 92 3.96 4.67 -6.02
C THR A 92 2.50 4.52 -5.62
N TRP A 93 2.22 4.36 -4.33
CA TRP A 93 0.85 4.22 -3.83
C TRP A 93 0.00 5.44 -4.23
N LEU A 94 0.49 6.68 -4.06
CA LEU A 94 -0.23 7.89 -4.52
C LEU A 94 -0.55 7.90 -6.02
N LEU A 95 0.29 7.29 -6.86
CA LEU A 95 0.09 7.25 -8.31
C LEU A 95 -0.88 6.14 -8.75
N VAL A 96 -0.94 5.04 -8.00
CA VAL A 96 -1.62 3.80 -8.42
C VAL A 96 -2.45 3.12 -7.31
N GLU A 97 -2.96 3.88 -6.35
CA GLU A 97 -3.79 3.40 -5.22
C GLU A 97 -5.00 2.56 -5.66
N ASP A 98 -5.56 2.84 -6.84
CA ASP A 98 -6.66 2.09 -7.43
C ASP A 98 -6.31 0.62 -7.74
N ILE A 99 -5.02 0.33 -7.95
CA ILE A 99 -4.52 -0.98 -8.38
C ILE A 99 -3.49 -1.59 -7.43
N MET A 100 -3.23 -0.94 -6.30
CA MET A 100 -2.24 -1.34 -5.30
C MET A 100 -2.89 -1.39 -3.92
N ASN A 101 -2.61 -2.46 -3.17
CA ASN A 101 -2.99 -2.59 -1.78
C ASN A 101 -1.71 -2.81 -0.96
N VAL A 102 -1.51 -2.02 0.09
CA VAL A 102 -0.29 -2.05 0.89
C VAL A 102 -0.58 -2.65 2.25
N THR A 103 0.21 -3.65 2.64
CA THR A 103 0.30 -4.07 4.03
C THR A 103 1.65 -3.64 4.57
N LEU A 104 1.66 -2.76 5.57
CA LEU A 104 2.89 -2.40 6.28
C LEU A 104 3.02 -3.26 7.55
N ILE A 105 4.20 -3.85 7.77
CA ILE A 105 4.49 -4.71 8.93
C ILE A 105 5.73 -4.18 9.66
N PRO A 106 5.55 -3.23 10.61
CA PRO A 106 6.63 -2.75 11.46
C PRO A 106 7.05 -3.85 12.46
N TYR A 107 8.25 -4.39 12.28
CA TYR A 107 8.91 -5.35 13.17
C TYR A 107 10.36 -5.59 12.71
N GLY A 108 10.50 -5.96 11.43
CA GLY A 108 11.77 -6.21 10.76
C GLY A 108 12.68 -7.23 11.47
N ASN A 109 13.92 -6.85 11.73
CA ASN A 109 14.92 -7.71 12.38
C ASN A 109 14.80 -7.72 13.91
N ALA A 110 13.75 -7.12 14.48
CA ALA A 110 13.48 -7.24 15.91
C ALA A 110 13.40 -8.70 16.35
N LYS A 111 13.62 -8.93 17.64
CA LYS A 111 13.48 -10.23 18.29
C LYS A 111 12.51 -10.09 19.45
N GLU A 112 11.76 -11.16 19.71
CA GLU A 112 10.86 -11.21 20.86
C GLU A 112 11.20 -12.35 21.81
N THR A 113 10.91 -12.13 23.08
CA THR A 113 10.93 -13.18 24.11
C THR A 113 9.68 -13.07 24.97
N ARG A 114 9.16 -14.20 25.43
CA ARG A 114 7.98 -14.22 26.31
C ARG A 114 8.39 -13.81 27.73
N GLY A 115 7.93 -12.65 28.19
CA GLY A 115 8.08 -12.17 29.56
C GLY A 115 6.85 -12.47 30.44
N LYS A 116 6.93 -12.07 31.73
CA LYS A 116 5.82 -12.21 32.69
C LYS A 116 4.64 -11.28 32.38
N GLU A 117 4.91 -10.11 31.80
CA GLU A 117 3.93 -9.03 31.56
C GLU A 117 3.52 -8.93 30.08
N GLY A 118 3.97 -9.85 29.23
CA GLY A 118 3.79 -9.80 27.78
C GLY A 118 5.07 -10.13 27.03
N TRP A 119 5.10 -9.85 25.73
CA TRP A 119 6.28 -10.00 24.90
C TRP A 119 7.27 -8.86 25.14
N LYS A 120 8.56 -9.19 25.16
CA LYS A 120 9.64 -8.19 25.22
C LYS A 120 10.34 -8.15 23.88
N PHE A 121 10.35 -6.98 23.26
CA PHE A 121 10.99 -6.76 21.96
C PHE A 121 12.40 -6.19 22.14
N THR A 122 13.34 -6.66 21.32
CA THR A 122 14.69 -6.12 21.19
C THR A 122 14.91 -5.77 19.72
N CYS A 123 15.21 -4.52 19.44
CA CYS A 123 15.35 -3.98 18.09
C CYS A 123 16.81 -3.56 17.82
N GLN A 124 17.21 -3.51 16.54
CA GLN A 124 18.61 -3.33 16.14
C GLN A 124 19.11 -1.91 16.47
N HIS A 125 18.24 -0.91 16.33
CA HIS A 125 18.56 0.49 16.58
C HIS A 125 18.12 0.95 17.98
N GLY A 126 17.96 0.01 18.92
CA GLY A 126 17.68 0.29 20.33
C GLY A 126 16.19 0.39 20.68
N PRO A 127 15.86 0.83 21.91
CA PRO A 127 14.48 0.86 22.42
C PRO A 127 13.58 1.85 21.67
N ASP A 128 14.16 2.93 21.14
CA ASP A 128 13.44 3.94 20.37
C ASP A 128 12.86 3.35 19.08
N GLU A 129 13.59 2.47 18.39
CA GLU A 129 13.06 1.72 17.25
C GLU A 129 11.91 0.81 17.65
N CYS A 130 12.03 0.09 18.77
CA CYS A 130 10.91 -0.74 19.23
C CYS A 130 9.67 0.11 19.52
N TYR A 131 9.85 1.31 20.09
CA TYR A 131 8.75 2.22 20.34
C TYR A 131 8.17 2.80 19.04
N GLY A 132 9.02 3.15 18.06
CA GLY A 132 8.60 3.59 16.73
C GLY A 132 7.79 2.52 16.00
N ASN A 133 8.26 1.27 15.98
CA ASN A 133 7.52 0.14 15.43
C ASN A 133 6.15 -0.04 16.11
N LEU A 134 6.07 0.13 17.44
CA LEU A 134 4.81 0.09 18.19
C LEU A 134 3.88 1.26 17.84
N LEU A 135 4.40 2.47 17.67
CA LEU A 135 3.62 3.62 17.23
C LEU A 135 3.00 3.38 15.85
N GLU A 136 3.80 2.97 14.87
CA GLU A 136 3.32 2.66 13.52
C GLU A 136 2.29 1.51 13.53
N THR A 137 2.57 0.45 14.30
CA THR A 137 1.65 -0.69 14.47
C THR A 137 0.30 -0.23 15.04
N CYS A 138 0.31 0.61 16.07
CA CYS A 138 -0.91 1.15 16.65
C CYS A 138 -1.62 2.15 15.73
N LEU A 139 -0.89 2.95 14.95
CA LEU A 139 -1.46 3.82 13.92
C LEU A 139 -2.23 3.00 12.88
N ILE A 140 -1.63 1.95 12.34
CA ILE A 140 -2.28 1.04 11.38
C ILE A 140 -3.52 0.38 11.99
N HIS A 141 -3.47 0.04 13.29
CA HIS A 141 -4.63 -0.54 13.99
C HIS A 141 -5.83 0.41 14.05
N PHE A 142 -5.61 1.68 14.42
CA PHE A 142 -6.69 2.67 14.52
C PHE A 142 -7.11 3.25 13.17
N LEU A 143 -6.22 3.20 12.16
CA LEU A 143 -6.43 3.71 10.81
C LEU A 143 -6.17 2.59 9.78
N PRO A 144 -7.05 1.59 9.65
CA PRO A 144 -6.77 0.39 8.86
C PRO A 144 -6.70 0.63 7.35
N ASN A 145 -7.24 1.74 6.83
CA ASN A 145 -7.19 2.04 5.40
C ASN A 145 -5.85 2.70 5.03
N ASN A 146 -5.26 2.31 3.90
CA ASN A 146 -4.00 2.89 3.41
C ASN A 146 -4.07 4.42 3.28
N ASP A 147 -5.21 4.95 2.84
CA ASP A 147 -5.48 6.38 2.68
C ASP A 147 -5.31 7.17 3.98
N ASP A 148 -5.53 6.51 5.12
CA ASP A 148 -5.48 7.15 6.44
C ASP A 148 -4.08 7.04 7.08
N HIS A 149 -3.46 5.85 7.08
CA HIS A 149 -2.18 5.65 7.79
C HIS A 149 -0.93 5.93 6.96
N LEU A 150 -0.92 5.67 5.64
CA LEU A 150 0.30 5.82 4.83
C LEU A 150 0.81 7.27 4.79
N PRO A 151 -0.05 8.31 4.66
CA PRO A 151 0.43 9.69 4.72
C PRO A 151 1.07 10.04 6.06
N ILE A 152 0.50 9.56 7.17
CA ILE A 152 1.02 9.81 8.53
C ILE A 152 2.37 9.12 8.72
N ILE A 153 2.46 7.83 8.37
CA ILE A 153 3.70 7.06 8.51
C ILE A 153 4.78 7.62 7.59
N ASN A 154 4.45 8.01 6.36
CA ASN A 154 5.41 8.68 5.49
C ASN A 154 5.88 10.04 6.06
N CYS A 155 5.00 10.81 6.71
CA CYS A 155 5.38 12.05 7.41
C CYS A 155 6.37 11.76 8.55
N MET A 156 6.15 10.70 9.33
CA MET A 156 7.08 10.26 10.38
C MET A 156 8.42 9.84 9.78
N GLU A 157 8.38 8.97 8.78
CA GLU A 157 9.58 8.35 8.20
C GLU A 157 10.46 9.32 7.41
N THR A 158 9.90 10.45 6.96
CA THR A 158 10.65 11.53 6.30
C THR A 158 11.14 12.62 7.26
N ALA A 159 10.71 12.62 8.52
CA ALA A 159 11.17 13.56 9.53
C ALA A 159 12.63 13.29 9.93
N ARG A 160 13.29 14.24 10.61
CA ARG A 160 14.64 13.97 11.15
C ARG A 160 14.64 12.81 12.14
N ASP A 161 13.60 12.74 12.96
CA ASP A 161 13.37 11.73 13.99
C ASP A 161 11.89 11.30 13.90
N PRO A 162 11.59 10.06 13.48
CA PRO A 162 10.22 9.59 13.27
C PRO A 162 9.35 9.61 14.53
N ILE A 163 9.95 9.36 15.70
CA ILE A 163 9.23 9.18 16.97
C ILE A 163 8.76 10.51 17.50
N THR A 164 9.65 11.51 17.53
CA THR A 164 9.31 12.87 17.99
C THR A 164 8.37 13.58 17.02
N ALA A 165 8.40 13.25 15.73
CA ALA A 165 7.50 13.79 14.72
C ALA A 165 6.08 13.19 14.76
N ALA A 166 5.92 11.99 15.33
CA ALA A 166 4.68 11.21 15.28
C ALA A 166 3.44 12.01 15.70
N GLU A 167 3.48 12.70 16.83
CA GLU A 167 2.33 13.49 17.31
C GLU A 167 1.92 14.55 16.28
N SER A 168 2.88 15.32 15.78
CA SER A 168 2.61 16.39 14.82
C SER A 168 2.09 15.87 13.48
N CYS A 169 2.61 14.73 13.00
CA CYS A 169 2.13 14.07 11.79
C CYS A 169 0.68 13.59 11.96
N VAL A 170 0.36 12.98 13.09
CA VAL A 170 -1.01 12.55 13.42
C VAL A 170 -1.95 13.74 13.52
N GLN A 171 -1.57 14.80 14.23
CA GLN A 171 -2.41 15.99 14.39
C GLN A 171 -2.68 16.71 13.06
N MET A 172 -1.75 16.64 12.11
CA MET A 172 -1.87 17.28 10.81
C MET A 172 -2.70 16.48 9.80
N LEU A 173 -2.59 15.15 9.83
CA LEU A 173 -3.07 14.29 8.74
C LEU A 173 -4.18 13.33 9.14
N ALA A 174 -4.38 13.04 10.43
CA ALA A 174 -5.41 12.10 10.84
C ALA A 174 -6.82 12.73 10.73
N PRO A 175 -7.82 11.97 10.22
CA PRO A 175 -9.20 12.45 10.11
C PRO A 175 -9.87 12.66 11.48
N SER A 176 -9.33 12.05 12.54
CA SER A 176 -9.78 12.22 13.92
C SER A 176 -8.59 12.31 14.88
N LYS A 177 -8.79 12.93 16.04
CA LYS A 177 -7.73 13.11 17.05
C LYS A 177 -7.50 11.80 17.82
N ILE A 178 -6.69 10.91 17.25
CA ILE A 178 -6.41 9.56 17.81
C ILE A 178 -5.10 9.46 18.60
N TRP A 179 -4.31 10.54 18.70
CA TRP A 179 -2.95 10.48 19.25
C TRP A 179 -2.88 9.84 20.64
N ASN A 180 -3.79 10.21 21.55
CA ASN A 180 -3.83 9.64 22.89
C ASN A 180 -4.11 8.13 22.88
N ASP A 181 -4.95 7.65 21.95
CA ASP A 181 -5.25 6.23 21.81
C ASP A 181 -4.06 5.46 21.24
N VAL A 182 -3.35 6.06 20.28
CA VAL A 182 -2.10 5.53 19.71
C VAL A 182 -1.02 5.39 20.78
N VAL A 183 -0.78 6.43 21.58
CA VAL A 183 0.22 6.40 22.68
C VAL A 183 -0.19 5.40 23.77
N LYS A 184 -1.48 5.32 24.10
CA LYS A 184 -1.98 4.33 25.05
C LYS A 184 -1.80 2.90 24.52
N CYS A 185 -2.01 2.70 23.22
CA CYS A 185 -1.80 1.41 22.56
C CYS A 185 -0.31 1.03 22.54
N SER A 186 0.58 1.96 22.16
CA SER A 186 2.02 1.68 22.03
C SER A 186 2.68 1.34 23.36
N ASN A 187 2.14 1.86 24.47
CA ASN A 187 2.59 1.55 25.83
C ASN A 187 1.80 0.43 26.51
N GLY A 188 0.84 -0.18 25.81
CA GLY A 188 -0.13 -1.11 26.39
C GLY A 188 -0.06 -2.52 25.83
N SER A 189 -0.85 -3.42 26.43
CA SER A 189 -0.96 -4.82 25.97
C SER A 189 -1.50 -4.94 24.54
N LEU A 190 -2.35 -4.01 24.11
CA LEU A 190 -2.87 -3.98 22.74
C LEU A 190 -1.74 -3.85 21.71
N GLY A 191 -0.86 -2.85 21.86
CA GLY A 191 0.29 -2.69 20.98
C GLY A 191 1.24 -3.89 21.06
N ASN A 192 1.46 -4.42 22.26
CA ASN A 192 2.27 -5.62 22.48
C ASN A 192 1.75 -6.83 21.70
N ASP A 193 0.44 -7.09 21.76
CA ASP A 193 -0.21 -8.22 21.09
C ASP A 193 -0.18 -8.06 19.56
N ILE A 194 -0.32 -6.83 19.04
CA ILE A 194 -0.26 -6.60 17.59
C ILE A 194 1.19 -6.68 17.09
N MET A 195 2.15 -6.13 17.82
CA MET A 195 3.57 -6.23 17.49
C MET A 195 4.05 -7.70 17.50
N HIS A 196 3.52 -8.53 18.41
CA HIS A 196 3.73 -9.98 18.39
C HIS A 196 3.13 -10.66 17.13
N LYS A 197 1.94 -10.22 16.68
CA LYS A 197 1.39 -10.71 15.39
C LYS A 197 2.29 -10.31 14.22
N ASN A 198 2.89 -9.12 14.26
CA ASN A 198 3.88 -8.72 13.25
C ASN A 198 5.14 -9.60 13.32
N ALA A 199 5.60 -9.96 14.52
CA ALA A 199 6.69 -10.93 14.71
C ALA A 199 6.37 -12.27 14.03
N ILE A 200 5.21 -12.86 14.33
CA ILE A 200 4.75 -14.12 13.72
C ILE A 200 4.69 -14.02 12.19
N ARG A 201 4.16 -12.91 11.65
CA ARG A 201 4.09 -12.69 10.19
C ARG A 201 5.48 -12.59 9.56
N THR A 202 6.43 -11.99 10.28
CA THR A 202 7.80 -11.75 9.80
C THR A 202 8.64 -13.03 9.89
N ASP A 203 8.54 -13.77 10.98
CA ASP A 203 9.21 -15.06 11.18
C ASP A 203 8.62 -16.17 10.29
N GLY A 204 7.34 -16.04 9.91
CA GLY A 204 6.65 -16.93 8.99
C GLY A 204 7.01 -16.76 7.51
N LEU A 205 7.85 -15.78 7.16
CA LEU A 205 8.25 -15.53 5.77
C LEU A 205 8.97 -16.74 5.16
N GLN A 206 8.66 -17.00 3.88
CA GLN A 206 9.30 -18.04 3.08
C GLN A 206 9.77 -17.44 1.73
N PRO A 207 11.09 -17.32 1.49
CA PRO A 207 12.17 -17.63 2.43
C PRO A 207 12.19 -16.66 3.63
N PRO A 208 12.82 -17.04 4.76
CA PRO A 208 13.04 -16.10 5.87
C PRO A 208 13.78 -14.86 5.38
N HIS A 209 13.32 -13.68 5.83
CA HIS A 209 13.99 -12.42 5.49
C HIS A 209 15.42 -12.40 6.02
N LYS A 210 16.33 -11.76 5.26
CA LYS A 210 17.75 -11.64 5.61
C LYS A 210 18.17 -10.21 5.94
N TYR A 211 17.32 -9.26 5.60
CA TYR A 211 17.50 -7.82 5.75
C TYR A 211 16.13 -7.15 5.63
N VAL A 212 16.08 -5.85 5.93
CA VAL A 212 14.93 -4.99 5.67
C VAL A 212 15.38 -3.76 4.88
N PRO A 213 14.51 -3.11 4.08
CA PRO A 213 13.10 -3.46 3.85
C PRO A 213 12.95 -4.77 3.07
N TRP A 214 11.97 -5.59 3.45
CA TRP A 214 11.67 -6.85 2.76
C TRP A 214 10.33 -6.75 2.03
N ILE A 215 10.37 -6.93 0.71
CA ILE A 215 9.24 -6.65 -0.19
C ILE A 215 8.63 -7.97 -0.65
N VAL A 216 7.32 -8.11 -0.48
CA VAL A 216 6.56 -9.27 -0.96
C VAL A 216 5.46 -8.78 -1.90
N ILE A 217 5.45 -9.30 -3.13
CA ILE A 217 4.46 -8.94 -4.15
C ILE A 217 3.52 -10.13 -4.36
N ASN A 218 2.22 -9.92 -4.10
CA ASN A 218 1.20 -10.97 -4.18
C ASN A 218 1.57 -12.26 -3.41
N GLY A 219 2.19 -12.11 -2.23
CA GLY A 219 2.61 -13.24 -1.40
C GLY A 219 3.91 -13.93 -1.85
N VAL A 220 4.60 -13.39 -2.87
CA VAL A 220 5.86 -13.94 -3.38
C VAL A 220 7.01 -12.97 -3.16
N HIS A 221 8.11 -13.49 -2.63
CA HIS A 221 9.39 -12.80 -2.56
C HIS A 221 10.44 -13.57 -3.36
N THR A 222 11.24 -12.85 -4.14
CA THR A 222 12.48 -13.34 -4.76
C THR A 222 13.50 -12.20 -4.77
N GLU A 223 14.79 -12.52 -4.85
CA GLU A 223 15.84 -11.49 -4.99
C GLU A 223 15.62 -10.62 -6.24
N GLU A 224 15.06 -11.18 -7.31
CA GLU A 224 14.69 -10.43 -8.51
C GLU A 224 13.55 -9.43 -8.25
N ILE A 225 12.48 -9.87 -7.58
CA ILE A 225 11.37 -8.99 -7.17
C ILE A 225 11.89 -7.87 -6.27
N GLN A 226 12.71 -8.21 -5.26
CA GLN A 226 13.30 -7.25 -4.35
C GLN A 226 14.11 -6.20 -5.14
N GLN A 227 15.03 -6.64 -5.99
CA GLN A 227 15.89 -5.75 -6.78
C GLN A 227 15.08 -4.84 -7.72
N GLN A 228 14.07 -5.39 -8.41
CA GLN A 228 13.22 -4.62 -9.31
C GLN A 228 12.35 -3.61 -8.55
N ALA A 229 11.77 -4.01 -7.41
CA ALA A 229 10.92 -3.15 -6.61
C ALA A 229 11.70 -2.04 -5.89
N SER A 230 12.92 -2.33 -5.43
CA SER A 230 13.84 -1.30 -4.90
C SER A 230 14.24 -0.26 -5.94
N ASN A 231 14.36 -0.67 -7.21
CA ASN A 231 14.66 0.25 -8.32
C ASN A 231 13.43 1.06 -8.75
N SER A 232 12.31 0.38 -8.96
CA SER A 232 11.04 1.00 -9.33
C SER A 232 9.85 0.12 -8.94
N LEU A 233 9.30 0.37 -7.75
CA LEU A 233 8.10 -0.32 -7.28
C LEU A 233 6.92 -0.07 -8.22
N LEU A 234 6.78 1.15 -8.74
CA LEU A 234 5.75 1.51 -9.73
C LEU A 234 5.79 0.61 -10.96
N ALA A 235 6.98 0.33 -11.51
CA ALA A 235 7.12 -0.55 -12.67
C ALA A 235 6.66 -1.97 -12.34
N VAL A 236 7.06 -2.49 -11.17
CA VAL A 236 6.66 -3.83 -10.70
C VAL A 236 5.14 -3.92 -10.53
N VAL A 237 4.52 -2.94 -9.86
CA VAL A 237 3.06 -2.89 -9.67
C VAL A 237 2.34 -2.83 -11.01
N CYS A 238 2.73 -1.92 -11.91
CA CYS A 238 2.12 -1.79 -13.23
C CYS A 238 2.27 -3.05 -14.09
N HIS A 239 3.42 -3.73 -14.01
CA HIS A 239 3.66 -4.97 -14.75
C HIS A 239 2.84 -6.15 -14.21
N THR A 240 2.75 -6.22 -12.87
CA THR A 240 2.08 -7.29 -12.14
C THR A 240 0.57 -7.17 -12.23
N PHE A 241 0.04 -5.95 -12.25
CA PHE A 241 -1.39 -5.69 -12.31
C PHE A 241 -2.06 -6.32 -13.55
N LYS A 242 -3.13 -7.09 -13.31
CA LYS A 242 -3.94 -7.71 -14.37
C LYS A 242 -5.40 -7.29 -14.21
N VAL A 243 -6.07 -7.10 -15.34
CA VAL A 243 -7.52 -6.87 -15.40
C VAL A 243 -8.17 -8.14 -15.90
N CYS A 244 -8.97 -8.78 -15.05
CA CYS A 244 -9.68 -10.01 -15.39
C CYS A 244 -11.13 -9.68 -15.79
N TRP A 245 -11.64 -10.38 -16.79
CA TRP A 245 -13.00 -10.18 -17.29
C TRP A 245 -13.91 -11.28 -16.76
N VAL A 246 -14.96 -10.89 -16.04
CA VAL A 246 -16.02 -11.79 -15.62
C VAL A 246 -17.19 -11.60 -16.56
N CYS A 247 -17.59 -12.70 -17.20
CA CYS A 247 -18.80 -12.73 -18.01
C CYS A 247 -19.90 -13.47 -17.27
N ASN A 248 -21.02 -12.78 -17.04
CA ASN A 248 -22.24 -13.38 -16.53
C ASN A 248 -23.27 -13.48 -17.66
N LEU A 249 -23.48 -14.70 -18.15
CA LEU A 249 -24.51 -14.96 -19.16
C LEU A 249 -25.83 -15.23 -18.44
N ASN A 250 -26.69 -14.22 -18.35
CA ASN A 250 -28.02 -14.28 -17.74
C ASN A 250 -28.72 -15.64 -17.94
N GLY A 251 -28.72 -16.50 -16.92
CA GLY A 251 -29.49 -17.75 -16.87
C GLY A 251 -28.75 -19.05 -17.20
N VAL A 252 -27.42 -19.04 -17.35
CA VAL A 252 -26.61 -20.26 -17.29
C VAL A 252 -25.66 -20.10 -16.12
N ASP A 253 -25.70 -20.98 -15.12
CA ASP A 253 -24.89 -20.95 -13.88
C ASP A 253 -23.36 -21.08 -14.12
N SER A 254 -22.88 -20.80 -15.33
CA SER A 254 -21.48 -20.86 -15.72
C SER A 254 -20.88 -19.45 -15.72
N VAL A 255 -20.31 -19.03 -14.59
CA VAL A 255 -19.39 -17.88 -14.55
C VAL A 255 -18.07 -18.30 -15.20
N SER A 256 -17.79 -17.78 -16.39
CA SER A 256 -16.52 -18.03 -17.08
C SER A 256 -15.54 -16.89 -16.82
N HIS A 257 -14.43 -17.21 -16.17
CA HIS A 257 -13.29 -16.30 -16.02
C HIS A 257 -12.41 -16.38 -17.26
N PHE A 258 -12.11 -15.24 -17.86
CA PHE A 258 -11.19 -15.16 -18.99
C PHE A 258 -9.75 -14.93 -18.48
N PRO A 259 -8.73 -15.40 -19.22
CA PRO A 259 -7.35 -15.34 -18.76
C PRO A 259 -6.92 -13.94 -18.35
N CYS A 260 -6.31 -13.89 -17.17
CA CYS A 260 -5.30 -12.92 -16.77
C CYS A 260 -3.93 -13.56 -17.08
#